data_AF-A0A7W6R8N0-F1
#
_entry.id   AF-A0A7W6R8N0-F1
#
_cell.length_a   1.000
_cell.length_b   1.000
_cell.length_c   1.000
_cell.angle_alpha   90.00
_cell.angle_beta   90.00
_cell.angle_gamma   90.00
#
_symmetry.space_group_name_H-M   'P 1'
#
loop_
_entity.id
_entity.type
_entity.pdbx_description
1 polymer ?
#
loop_
_entity_poly.entity_id
_entity_poly.type
_entity_poly.pdbx_seq_one_letter_code
_entity_poly.pdbx_strand_id
1 'polypeptide(L)' 'MRKFLSSAAVAVVMMAGLGAAQAADVKEVQMLHWWTSGGEAAALNVLKQDLSKEGFAWKDVPVAGGGG' A
#
# COMPACT_ATOMS: atom_id res chain seq x y z
N MET A 1 -38.07 4.48 35.91
CA MET A 1 -37.10 3.49 35.39
C MET A 1 -36.90 3.51 33.87
N ARG A 2 -37.49 4.44 33.09
CA ARG A 2 -37.35 4.46 31.62
C ARG A 2 -36.16 5.29 31.08
N LYS A 3 -35.52 6.11 31.92
CA LYS A 3 -34.38 6.97 31.52
C LYS A 3 -33.01 6.25 31.56
N PHE A 4 -32.92 5.12 32.25
CA PHE A 4 -31.69 4.33 32.36
C PHE A 4 -31.45 3.42 31.15
N LEU A 5 -32.51 2.95 30.46
CA LEU A 5 -32.38 2.20 29.22
C LEU A 5 -31.79 3.04 28.08
N SER A 6 -32.03 4.36 28.08
CA SER A 6 -31.52 5.27 27.05
C SER A 6 -30.01 5.50 27.13
N SER A 7 -29.40 5.42 28.32
CA SER A 7 -27.95 5.61 28.48
C SER A 7 -27.14 4.36 28.13
N ALA A 8 -27.69 3.16 28.37
CA ALA A 8 -27.04 1.91 27.98
C ALA A 8 -26.95 1.74 26.46
N ALA A 9 -27.96 2.21 25.72
CA ALA A 9 -27.96 2.14 24.25
C ALA A 9 -26.86 3.02 23.61
N VAL A 10 -26.51 4.16 24.21
CA VAL A 10 -25.47 5.06 23.69
C VAL A 10 -24.06 4.50 23.92
N ALA A 11 -23.84 3.80 25.04
CA ALA A 11 -22.54 3.20 25.35
C ALA A 11 -22.17 2.04 24.40
N VAL A 12 -23.15 1.27 23.92
CA VAL A 12 -22.94 0.16 22.97
C VAL A 12 -22.56 0.67 21.57
N VAL A 13 -23.10 1.82 21.15
CA VAL A 13 -22.79 2.43 19.84
C VAL A 13 -21.34 2.95 19.78
N MET A 14 -20.80 3.44 20.91
CA MET A 14 -19.42 3.95 20.98
C MET A 14 -18.34 2.86 20.87
N MET A 15 -18.62 1.62 21.31
CA MET A 15 -17.65 0.51 21.21
C MET A 15 -17.59 -0.12 19.81
N ALA A 16 -18.61 0.08 18.96
CA ALA A 16 -18.60 -0.40 17.59
C ALA A 16 -17.72 0.43 16.64
N GLY A 17 -17.35 1.66 17.05
CA GLY A 17 -16.52 2.57 16.26
C GLY A 17 -15.00 2.38 16.38
N LEU A 18 -14.54 1.56 17.33
CA LEU A 18 -13.12 1.24 17.55
C LEU A 18 -12.65 0.04 16.71
N GLY A 19 -13.29 -0.20 15.57
CA GLY A 19 -12.82 -1.17 14.59
C GLY A 19 -11.37 -0.84 14.25
N ALA A 20 -10.47 -1.75 14.60
CA ALA A 20 -9.03 -1.60 14.45
C ALA A 20 -8.70 -0.99 13.09
N ALA A 21 -8.09 0.19 13.08
CA ALA A 21 -7.42 0.70 11.89
C ALA A 21 -6.28 -0.28 11.59
N GLN A 22 -6.56 -1.32 10.79
CA GLN A 22 -5.54 -2.19 10.26
C GLN A 22 -4.78 -1.37 9.24
N ALA A 23 -3.59 -0.90 9.62
CA ALA A 23 -2.61 -0.47 8.64
C ALA A 23 -2.34 -1.68 7.75
N ALA A 24 -2.76 -1.60 6.48
CA ALA A 24 -2.41 -2.63 5.52
C ALA A 24 -0.88 -2.59 5.35
N ASP A 25 -0.20 -3.70 5.67
CA ASP A 25 1.22 -3.87 5.33
C ASP A 25 1.35 -3.90 3.80
N VAL A 26 1.58 -2.73 3.21
CA VAL A 26 1.85 -2.60 1.78
C VAL A 26 3.25 -3.17 1.54
N LYS A 27 3.32 -4.30 0.84
CA LYS A 27 4.59 -4.86 0.39
C LYS A 27 5.10 -4.00 -0.77
N GLU A 28 6.07 -3.12 -0.52
CA GLU A 28 6.64 -2.22 -1.55
C GLU A 28 8.07 -2.64 -1.93
N VAL A 29 8.36 -2.65 -3.23
CA VAL A 29 9.70 -2.79 -3.79
C VAL A 29 10.16 -1.42 -4.30
N GLN A 30 11.29 -0.94 -3.76
CA GLN A 30 11.95 0.27 -4.24
C GLN A 30 13.13 -0.13 -5.12
N MET A 31 13.05 0.13 -6.43
CA MET A 31 14.11 -0.22 -7.36
C MET A 31 14.96 0.99 -7.70
N LEU A 32 16.23 0.93 -7.29
CA LEU A 32 17.26 1.87 -7.72
C LEU A 32 18.03 1.28 -8.89
N HIS A 33 18.09 2.00 -10.02
CA HIS A 33 18.73 1.50 -11.24
C HIS A 33 19.26 2.62 -12.14
N TRP A 34 20.12 2.22 -13.09
CA TRP A 34 20.62 3.06 -14.20
C TRP A 34 20.14 2.60 -15.58
N TRP A 35 19.17 1.70 -15.65
CA TRP A 35 18.52 1.32 -16.90
C TRP A 35 17.82 2.52 -17.55
N THR A 36 18.33 2.95 -18.71
CA THR A 36 17.87 4.16 -19.42
C THR A 36 17.49 3.89 -20.87
N SER A 37 17.93 2.78 -21.45
CA SER A 37 17.58 2.41 -22.81
C SER A 37 16.14 1.90 -22.92
N GLY A 38 15.57 1.97 -24.12
CA GLY A 38 14.20 1.49 -24.39
C GLY A 38 14.01 -0.01 -24.14
N GLY A 39 15.04 -0.83 -24.40
CA GLY A 39 15.02 -2.27 -24.13
C GLY A 39 15.05 -2.60 -22.64
N GLU A 40 15.83 -1.86 -21.86
CA GLU A 40 15.87 -2.04 -20.41
C GLU A 40 14.56 -1.58 -19.75
N ALA A 41 13.95 -0.49 -20.23
CA ALA A 41 12.62 -0.07 -19.79
C ALA A 41 11.55 -1.14 -20.07
N ALA A 42 11.64 -1.86 -21.19
CA ALA A 42 10.76 -2.98 -21.48
C ALA A 42 10.95 -4.14 -20.49
N ALA A 43 12.18 -4.49 -20.13
CA ALA A 43 12.46 -5.51 -19.12
C ALA A 43 11.97 -5.10 -17.72
N LEU A 44 12.14 -3.82 -17.35
CA LEU A 44 11.64 -3.26 -16.10
C LEU A 44 10.11 -3.38 -15.99
N ASN A 45 9.40 -3.16 -17.10
CA ASN A 45 7.95 -3.32 -17.15
C ASN A 45 7.50 -4.77 -16.93
N VAL A 46 8.24 -5.76 -17.44
CA VAL A 46 7.94 -7.19 -17.18
C VAL A 46 8.07 -7.48 -15.68
N LEU A 47 9.18 -7.08 -15.06
CA LEU A 47 9.40 -7.28 -13.63
C LEU A 47 8.32 -6.60 -12.77
N LYS A 48 7.97 -5.34 -13.09
CA LYS A 48 6.92 -4.60 -12.42
C LYS A 48 5.56 -5.30 -12.51
N GLN A 49 5.23 -5.86 -13.67
CA GLN A 49 3.98 -6.60 -13.86
C GLN A 49 3.93 -7.87 -13.01
N ASP A 50 5.03 -8.62 -12.93
CA ASP A 50 5.07 -9.84 -12.14
C ASP A 50 4.96 -9.56 -10.64
N LEU A 51 5.69 -8.57 -10.14
CA LEU A 51 5.57 -8.11 -8.75
C LEU A 51 4.16 -7.60 -8.41
N SER A 52 3.52 -6.91 -9.35
CA SER A 52 2.14 -6.48 -9.17
C SER A 52 1.17 -7.66 -9.06
N LYS A 53 1.40 -8.78 -9.78
CA LYS A 53 0.59 -10.01 -9.64
C LYS A 53 0.79 -10.67 -8.28
N GLU A 54 1.99 -10.55 -7.71
CA GLU A 54 2.31 -11.02 -6.36
C GLU A 54 1.83 -10.08 -5.24
N GLY A 55 1.21 -8.95 -5.60
CA GLY A 55 0.65 -7.98 -4.66
C GLY A 55 1.67 -6.98 -4.10
N PHE A 56 2.81 -6.81 -4.76
CA PHE A 56 3.79 -5.79 -4.41
C PHE A 56 3.49 -4.45 -5.09
N ALA A 57 3.60 -3.36 -4.34
CA ALA A 57 3.69 -2.01 -4.86
C ALA A 57 5.10 -1.75 -5.43
N TRP A 58 5.19 -0.95 -6.48
CA TRP A 58 6.45 -0.59 -7.12
C TRP A 58 6.75 0.89 -6.94
N LYS A 59 7.98 1.18 -6.48
CA LYS A 59 8.52 2.53 -6.43
C LYS A 59 9.81 2.60 -7.23
N ASP A 60 9.77 3.43 -8.26
CA ASP A 60 10.87 3.63 -9.18
C ASP A 60 11.82 4.71 -8.67
N VAL A 61 13.12 4.42 -8.61
CA VAL A 61 14.16 5.35 -8.14
C VAL A 61 15.28 5.41 -9.17
N PRO A 62 15.05 6.03 -10.34
CA PRO A 62 16.06 6.10 -11.39
C PRO A 62 17.23 6.99 -10.95
N VAL A 63 18.46 6.54 -11.21
CA VAL A 63 19.67 7.35 -11.01
C VAL A 63 20.01 8.08 -12.30
N ALA A 64 19.90 9.40 -12.27
CA ALA A 64 20.34 10.23 -13.39
C ALA A 64 21.85 10.06 -13.62
N GLY A 65 22.24 9.70 -14.86
CA GLY A 65 23.64 9.69 -15.29
C GLY A 65 24.35 8.34 -15.29
N GLY A 66 23.63 7.22 -15.15
CA GLY A 66 24.24 5.90 -15.27
C GLY A 66 24.14 5.32 -16.68
N GLY A 67 25.25 5.41 -17.41
CA GLY A 67 25.67 4.55 -18.54
C GLY A 67 24.59 3.93 -19.42
N GLY A 68 23.96 4.75 -20.26
CA GLY A 68 23.41 4.37 -21.56
C GLY A 68 24.19 5.10 -22.66
#